data_AF-A0A6A1TRB7-F1
#
_entry.id   AF-A0A6A1TRB7-F1
#
_cell.length_a   1.000
_cell.length_b   1.000
_cell.length_c   1.000
_cell.angle_alpha   90.00
_cell.angle_beta   90.00
_cell.angle_gamma   90.00
#
_symmetry.space_group_name_H-M   'P 1'
#
loop_
_entity.id
_entity.type
_entity.pdbx_description
1 polymer ?
#
loop_
_entity_poly.entity_id
_entity_poly.type
_entity_poly.pdbx_seq_one_letter_code
_entity_poly.pdbx_strand_id
1 'polypeptide(L)'
;MIKQQVMSPAVALYHWRENGMSIEKVLSQTCFTSIGELYQTFDDDMKNEQAAVAERMMSPDERQREEDVDATWVDFGDYLREFVPPSEYQDEIERLLPLTKTTRQIKAAAMSRPFRDAVRRRKAQ
;
A
#
# COMPACT_ATOMS: atom_id res chain seq x y z
N MET A 1 31.20 -10.25 11.41
CA MET A 1 30.51 -11.46 10.88
C MET A 1 29.03 -11.13 10.76
N ILE A 2 28.46 -11.22 9.56
CA ILE A 2 27.02 -11.08 9.36
C ILE A 2 26.39 -12.39 9.85
N LYS A 3 25.55 -12.34 10.88
CA LYS A 3 24.80 -13.52 11.32
C LYS A 3 23.80 -13.87 10.22
N GLN A 4 23.91 -15.06 9.66
CA GLN A 4 22.94 -15.56 8.69
C GLN A 4 21.71 -16.06 9.44
N GLN A 5 20.53 -15.57 9.05
CA GLN A 5 19.26 -16.07 9.56
C GLN A 5 19.06 -17.49 9.03
N VAL A 6 19.05 -18.46 9.96
CA VAL A 6 18.88 -19.89 9.64
C VAL A 6 17.39 -20.27 9.67
N MET A 7 16.57 -19.49 10.37
CA MET A 7 15.16 -19.78 10.60
C MET A 7 14.28 -18.52 10.51
N SER A 8 13.11 -18.64 9.89
CA SER A 8 12.12 -17.56 9.82
C SER A 8 11.47 -17.31 11.19
N PRO A 9 10.92 -16.11 11.44
CA PRO A 9 10.28 -15.79 12.72
C PRO A 9 9.16 -16.76 13.10
N ALA A 10 8.33 -17.14 12.12
CA ALA A 10 7.22 -18.09 12.31
C ALA A 10 7.70 -19.47 12.78
N VAL A 11 8.72 -20.03 12.13
CA VAL A 11 9.26 -21.37 12.44
C VAL A 11 9.97 -21.37 13.80
N ALA A 12 10.65 -20.26 14.12
CA ALA A 12 11.32 -20.06 15.39
C ALA A 12 10.36 -20.00 16.58
N LEU A 13 9.26 -19.25 16.44
CA LEU A 13 8.21 -19.19 17.45
C LEU A 13 7.50 -20.54 17.62
N TYR A 14 7.26 -21.27 16.54
CA TYR A 14 6.68 -22.61 16.59
C TYR A 14 7.56 -23.59 17.39
N HIS A 15 8.87 -23.65 17.08
CA HIS A 15 9.79 -24.53 17.81
C HIS A 15 9.99 -24.13 19.27
N TRP A 16 9.94 -22.83 19.57
CA TRP A 16 9.97 -22.35 20.94
C TRP A 16 8.77 -22.82 21.74
N ARG A 17 7.55 -22.66 21.18
CA ARG A 17 6.29 -22.92 21.89
C ARG A 17 5.92 -24.40 21.94
N GLU A 18 6.05 -25.11 20.83
CA GLU A 18 5.52 -26.48 20.67
C GLU A 18 6.60 -27.55 20.88
N ASN A 19 7.85 -27.28 20.47
CA ASN A 19 8.94 -28.26 20.57
C ASN A 19 9.86 -28.06 21.78
N GLY A 20 9.52 -27.12 22.67
CA GLY A 20 10.26 -26.86 23.91
C GLY A 20 11.70 -26.39 23.70
N MET A 21 12.01 -25.75 22.56
CA MET A 21 13.34 -25.20 22.32
C MET A 21 13.63 -24.07 23.31
N SER A 22 14.86 -23.94 23.82
CA SER A 22 15.21 -22.81 24.70
C SER A 22 15.28 -21.48 23.93
N ILE A 23 14.95 -20.38 24.61
CA ILE A 23 14.99 -19.02 24.03
C ILE A 23 16.37 -18.70 23.44
N GLU A 24 17.44 -19.06 24.14
CA GLU A 24 18.82 -18.83 23.68
C GLU A 24 19.10 -19.49 22.33
N LYS A 25 18.63 -20.73 22.15
CA LYS A 25 18.80 -21.48 20.91
C LYS A 25 17.98 -20.87 19.78
N VAL A 26 16.75 -20.44 20.07
CA VAL A 26 15.86 -19.76 19.11
C VAL A 26 16.49 -18.46 18.60
N LEU A 27 16.95 -17.59 19.52
CA LEU A 27 17.56 -16.30 19.17
C LEU A 27 18.87 -16.46 18.40
N SER A 28 19.65 -17.51 18.70
CA SER A 28 20.88 -17.82 17.97
C SER A 28 20.65 -18.15 16.49
N GLN A 29 19.44 -18.62 16.13
CA GLN A 29 19.09 -19.07 14.78
C GLN A 29 18.33 -18.02 13.95
N THR A 30 17.81 -16.98 14.58
CA THR A 30 16.93 -15.97 13.94
C THR A 30 17.55 -14.58 13.84
N CYS A 31 18.73 -14.38 14.43
CA CYS A 31 19.47 -13.11 14.49
C CYS A 31 18.83 -12.00 15.34
N PHE A 32 17.68 -12.24 15.97
CA PHE A 32 17.05 -11.28 16.87
C PHE A 32 17.71 -11.28 18.25
N THR A 33 17.63 -10.13 18.92
CA THR A 33 18.26 -9.87 20.21
C THR A 33 17.34 -10.25 21.36
N SER A 34 16.03 -10.24 21.11
CA SER A 34 15.01 -10.57 22.10
C SER A 34 13.86 -11.34 21.48
N ILE A 35 13.10 -12.05 22.32
CA ILE A 35 11.89 -12.72 21.88
C ILE A 35 10.79 -11.73 21.49
N GLY A 36 10.80 -10.53 22.09
CA GLY A 36 9.88 -9.45 21.72
C GLY A 36 10.09 -8.99 20.28
N GLU A 37 11.34 -8.79 19.86
CA GLU A 37 11.69 -8.47 18.47
C GLU A 37 11.21 -9.56 17.52
N LEU A 38 11.43 -10.84 17.87
CA LEU A 38 10.99 -11.98 17.08
C LEU A 38 9.45 -12.00 16.91
N TYR A 39 8.71 -11.74 17.98
CA TYR A 39 7.24 -11.64 17.94
C TYR A 39 6.76 -10.48 17.10
N GLN A 40 7.39 -9.31 17.25
CA GLN A 40 7.04 -8.13 16.50
C GLN A 40 7.26 -8.34 14.99
N THR A 41 8.41 -8.90 14.61
CA THR A 41 8.67 -9.20 13.20
C THR A 41 7.70 -10.24 12.65
N PHE A 42 7.35 -11.28 13.43
CA PHE A 42 6.33 -12.23 13.01
C PHE A 42 4.95 -11.59 12.80
N ASP A 43 4.54 -10.69 13.70
CA ASP A 43 3.27 -9.97 13.58
C ASP A 43 3.25 -9.04 12.35
N ASP A 44 4.36 -8.35 12.08
CA ASP A 44 4.53 -7.51 10.90
C ASP A 44 4.53 -8.34 9.61
N ASP A 45 5.24 -9.47 9.59
CA ASP A 45 5.24 -10.42 8.46
C ASP A 45 3.82 -10.93 8.18
N MET A 46 3.06 -11.27 9.23
CA MET A 46 1.67 -11.71 9.11
C MET A 46 0.76 -10.62 8.52
N LYS A 47 0.88 -9.37 8.98
CA LYS A 47 0.12 -8.23 8.45
C LYS A 47 0.46 -7.98 6.98
N ASN A 48 1.75 -8.06 6.64
CA ASN A 48 2.22 -7.88 5.26
C ASN A 48 1.69 -9.00 4.35
N GLU A 49 1.69 -10.25 4.81
CA GLU A 49 1.12 -11.36 4.04
C GLU A 49 -0.38 -11.19 3.83
N GLN A 50 -1.12 -10.79 4.87
CA GLN A 50 -2.55 -10.49 4.76
C GLN A 50 -2.83 -9.37 3.76
N ALA A 51 -2.06 -8.27 3.81
CA ALA A 51 -2.17 -7.18 2.87
C ALA A 51 -1.86 -7.62 1.43
N ALA A 52 -0.80 -8.40 1.23
CA ALA A 52 -0.42 -8.94 -0.07
C ALA A 52 -1.46 -9.91 -0.64
N VAL A 53 -2.11 -10.72 0.22
CA VAL A 53 -3.22 -11.59 -0.19
C VAL A 53 -4.43 -10.75 -0.58
N ALA A 54 -4.79 -9.73 0.20
CA ALA A 54 -5.89 -8.82 -0.12
C ALA A 54 -5.67 -8.13 -1.48
N GLU A 55 -4.46 -7.64 -1.74
CA GLU A 55 -4.09 -6.99 -3.02
C GLU A 55 -4.18 -7.96 -4.21
N ARG A 56 -3.77 -9.23 -4.03
CA ARG A 56 -3.88 -10.28 -5.06
C ARG A 56 -5.32 -10.68 -5.36
N MET A 57 -6.20 -10.61 -4.35
CA MET A 57 -7.60 -10.96 -4.48
C MET A 57 -8.46 -9.79 -4.98
N MET A 58 -7.90 -8.58 -5.03
CA MET A 58 -8.60 -7.38 -5.51
C MET A 58 -8.80 -7.43 -7.03
N SER A 59 -10.02 -7.20 -7.47
CA SER A 59 -10.34 -7.07 -8.89
C SER A 59 -9.75 -5.77 -9.48
N PRO A 60 -9.55 -5.71 -10.81
CA PRO A 60 -9.09 -4.48 -11.46
C PRO A 60 -9.97 -3.26 -11.18
N ASP A 61 -11.29 -3.45 -11.09
CA ASP A 61 -12.25 -2.36 -10.83
C ASP A 61 -12.14 -1.83 -9.39
N GLU A 62 -11.94 -2.71 -8.41
CA GLU A 62 -11.72 -2.33 -7.02
C GLU A 62 -10.42 -1.55 -6.86
N ARG A 63 -9.34 -2.03 -7.51
CA ARG A 63 -8.06 -1.33 -7.51
C ARG A 63 -8.17 0.05 -8.15
N GLN A 64 -8.85 0.14 -9.29
CA GLN A 64 -9.08 1.43 -9.95
C GLN A 64 -9.88 2.39 -9.07
N ARG A 65 -10.86 1.88 -8.31
CA ARG A 65 -11.63 2.68 -7.36
C ARG A 65 -10.75 3.21 -6.23
N GLU A 66 -9.90 2.38 -5.64
CA GLU A 66 -8.96 2.79 -4.59
C GLU A 66 -8.02 3.89 -5.11
N GLU A 67 -7.43 3.69 -6.29
CA GLU A 67 -6.59 4.70 -6.94
C GLU A 67 -7.30 6.04 -7.22
N ASP A 68 -8.61 6.01 -7.48
CA ASP A 68 -9.41 7.21 -7.72
C ASP A 68 -9.80 7.92 -6.42
N VAL A 69 -10.04 7.16 -5.34
CA VAL A 69 -10.24 7.69 -3.99
C VAL A 69 -8.96 8.37 -3.50
N ASP A 70 -7.81 7.71 -3.65
CA ASP A 70 -6.50 8.27 -3.31
C ASP A 70 -6.20 9.55 -4.09
N ALA A 71 -6.49 9.56 -5.40
CA ALA A 71 -6.34 10.76 -6.20
C ALA A 71 -7.25 11.90 -5.73
N THR A 72 -8.45 11.59 -5.24
CA THR A 72 -9.36 12.58 -4.67
C THR A 72 -8.81 13.16 -3.36
N TRP A 73 -8.18 12.32 -2.52
CA TRP A 73 -7.45 12.79 -1.35
C TRP A 73 -6.25 13.67 -1.70
N VAL A 74 -5.53 13.37 -2.78
CA VAL A 74 -4.41 14.20 -3.23
C VAL A 74 -4.89 15.56 -3.73
N ASP A 75 -5.95 15.59 -4.54
CA ASP A 75 -6.42 16.81 -5.19
C ASP A 75 -7.29 17.68 -4.26
N PHE A 76 -8.05 17.07 -3.33
CA PHE A 76 -9.03 17.75 -2.46
C PHE A 76 -8.84 17.50 -0.96
N GLY A 77 -7.75 16.86 -0.54
CA GLY A 77 -7.54 16.48 0.86
C GLY A 77 -7.53 17.65 1.83
N ASP A 78 -6.98 18.80 1.43
CA ASP A 78 -6.98 20.00 2.28
C ASP A 78 -8.40 20.55 2.44
N TYR A 79 -9.19 20.57 1.37
CA TYR A 79 -10.61 20.93 1.43
C TYR A 79 -11.40 19.98 2.34
N LEU A 80 -11.22 18.67 2.20
CA LEU A 80 -11.88 17.67 3.02
C LEU A 80 -11.55 17.87 4.51
N ARG A 81 -10.27 18.09 4.85
CA ARG A 81 -9.85 18.30 6.24
C ARG A 81 -10.37 19.59 6.85
N GLU A 82 -10.48 20.66 6.07
CA GLU A 82 -10.84 21.98 6.57
C GLU A 82 -12.35 22.21 6.65
N PHE A 83 -13.13 21.62 5.73
CA PHE A 83 -14.53 22.00 5.51
C PHE A 83 -15.54 20.88 5.67
N VAL A 84 -15.09 19.62 5.81
CA VAL A 84 -15.99 18.46 5.85
C VAL A 84 -15.82 17.74 7.19
N PRO A 85 -16.91 17.36 7.88
CA PRO A 85 -16.81 16.51 9.05
C PRO A 85 -16.27 15.12 8.68
N PRO A 86 -15.42 14.48 9.51
CA PRO A 86 -14.89 13.14 9.21
C PRO A 86 -15.94 12.07 8.95
N SER A 87 -17.13 12.19 9.57
CA SER A 87 -18.26 11.29 9.33
C SER A 87 -18.86 11.40 7.92
N GLU A 88 -18.63 12.52 7.23
CA GLU A 88 -19.18 12.83 5.91
C GLU A 88 -18.12 12.70 4.79
N TYR A 89 -16.88 12.33 5.13
CA TYR A 89 -15.80 12.18 4.14
C TYR A 89 -16.15 11.23 3.02
N GLN A 90 -16.78 10.09 3.32
CA GLN A 90 -17.10 9.11 2.30
C GLN A 90 -18.07 9.70 1.26
N ASP A 91 -19.15 10.33 1.72
CA ASP A 91 -20.17 10.90 0.83
C ASP A 91 -19.60 12.03 -0.03
N GLU A 92 -18.75 12.86 0.57
CA GLU A 92 -18.11 13.96 -0.14
C GLU A 92 -17.05 13.50 -1.13
N ILE A 93 -16.28 12.45 -0.80
CA ILE A 93 -15.36 11.80 -1.75
C ILE A 93 -16.13 11.22 -2.92
N GLU A 94 -17.23 10.50 -2.68
CA GLU A 94 -18.07 9.96 -3.75
C GLU A 94 -18.64 11.07 -4.66
N ARG A 95 -18.96 12.23 -4.09
CA ARG A 95 -19.38 13.42 -4.84
C ARG A 95 -18.25 13.98 -5.73
N LEU A 96 -17.00 13.95 -5.26
CA LEU A 96 -15.82 14.49 -5.95
C LEU A 96 -15.21 13.52 -6.97
N LEU A 97 -15.38 12.21 -6.79
CA LEU A 97 -14.81 11.16 -7.66
C LEU A 97 -15.03 11.40 -9.16
N PRO A 98 -16.24 11.76 -9.65
CA PRO A 98 -16.45 12.01 -11.08
C PRO A 98 -15.56 13.14 -11.63
N LEU A 99 -15.33 14.18 -10.83
CA LEU A 99 -14.48 15.33 -11.21
C LEU A 99 -13.01 14.91 -11.27
N THR A 100 -12.54 14.15 -10.29
CA THR A 100 -11.18 13.59 -10.25
C THR A 100 -10.94 12.69 -11.48
N LYS A 101 -11.85 11.76 -11.76
CA LYS A 101 -11.80 10.86 -12.93
C LYS A 101 -11.71 11.64 -14.25
N THR A 102 -12.60 12.61 -14.43
CA THR A 102 -12.63 13.45 -15.64
C THR A 102 -11.32 14.22 -15.80
N THR A 103 -10.81 14.81 -14.72
CA THR A 103 -9.54 15.54 -14.72
C THR A 103 -8.36 14.65 -15.10
N ARG A 104 -8.29 13.42 -14.58
CA ARG A 104 -7.25 12.45 -14.93
C ARG A 104 -7.34 12.04 -16.40
N GLN A 105 -8.54 11.80 -16.93
CA GLN A 105 -8.76 11.48 -18.35
C GLN A 105 -8.30 12.63 -19.26
N ILE A 106 -8.61 13.88 -18.91
CA ILE A 106 -8.16 15.06 -19.67
C ILE A 106 -6.63 15.16 -19.63
N LYS A 107 -6.01 15.03 -18.44
CA LYS A 107 -4.54 15.05 -18.28
C LYS A 107 -3.88 13.94 -19.11
N ALA A 108 -4.42 12.72 -19.09
CA ALA A 108 -3.92 11.60 -19.87
C ALA A 108 -4.04 11.85 -21.38
N ALA A 109 -5.20 12.35 -21.83
CA ALA A 109 -5.43 12.71 -23.23
C ALA A 109 -4.46 13.81 -23.71
N ALA A 110 -4.22 14.84 -22.90
CA ALA A 110 -3.27 15.91 -23.22
C ALA A 110 -1.81 15.42 -23.28
N MET A 111 -1.46 14.41 -22.49
CA MET A 111 -0.12 13.79 -22.48
C MET A 111 0.07 12.76 -23.59
N SER A 112 -1.00 12.36 -24.28
CA SER A 112 -0.95 11.36 -25.35
C SER A 112 -0.13 11.85 -26.56
N ARG A 113 0.62 10.92 -27.17
CA ARG A 113 1.44 11.18 -28.37
C ARG A 113 0.67 11.85 -29.52
N PRO A 114 -0.55 11.40 -29.88
CA PRO A 114 -1.31 12.01 -30.98
C PRO A 114 -1.60 13.49 -30.74
N PHE A 115 -1.93 13.86 -29.49
CA PHE A 115 -2.19 15.26 -29.13
C PHE A 115 -0.90 16.11 -29.21
N ARG A 116 0.21 15.60 -28.66
CA ARG A 116 1.52 16.28 -28.72
C ARG A 116 1.99 16.50 -30.16
N ASP A 117 1.83 15.50 -31.03
CA ASP A 117 2.21 15.60 -32.43
C ASP A 117 1.30 16.57 -33.20
N ALA A 118 0.00 16.60 -32.91
CA ALA A 118 -0.93 17.57 -33.48
C ALA A 118 -0.61 19.02 -33.06
N VAL A 119 -0.29 19.25 -31.78
CA VAL A 119 0.14 20.57 -31.29
C VAL A 119 1.46 21.00 -31.93
N ARG A 120 2.43 20.09 -32.07
CA ARG A 120 3.72 20.36 -32.72
C ARG A 120 3.54 20.73 -34.20
N ARG A 121 2.67 20.05 -34.93
CA ARG A 121 2.34 20.37 -36.33
C ARG A 121 1.69 21.75 -36.47
N ARG A 122 0.76 22.12 -35.57
CA ARG A 122 0.13 23.45 -35.58
C ARG A 122 1.10 24.61 -35.29
N LYS A 123 2.12 24.40 -34.45
CA LYS A 123 3.14 25.42 -34.16
C LYS A 123 4.21 25.57 -35.24
N ALA A 124 4.26 24.65 -36.21
CA ALA A 124 5.23 24.65 -37.30
C ALA A 124 4.67 25.24 -38.61
N GLN A 125 3.39 25.64 -38.63
CA GLN A 125 2.77 26.48 -39.65
C GLN A 125 2.77 27.93 -39.18
#